data_AF-A0A932JU08-F1
#
_entry.id   AF-A0A932JU08-F1
#
_cell.length_a   1.000
_cell.length_b   1.000
_cell.length_c   1.000
_cell.angle_alpha   90.00
_cell.angle_beta   90.00
_cell.angle_gamma   90.00
#
_symmetry.space_group_name_H-M   'P 1'
#
loop_
_entity.id
_entity.type
_entity.pdbx_description
1 polymer ?
#
loop_
_entity_poly.entity_id
_entity_poly.type
_entity_poly.pdbx_seq_one_letter_code
_entity_poly.pdbx_strand_id
1 'polypeptide(L)'
;MRTPRRFAAAILTMCLAAAKASALNVEMPRANVRATPGATGSPLFVPGGAAGLAPFMVPSMPSLAPSLVPRPAAPAPAVVSAAALSGARLSAPTPAQRVAAALNFLRSAAAHGDGRRSYDGGGQNAAAPEPVFIVNDEGVRINGRAAMYYTEVRRLVEKYRGKINLSERLDVMGDAYAYVLAKISAIEAVARGRGLSQENTHLEETLVWVDGVLDDGDKKVAVHTHRVFFHNGPPQSEIAEGIRRVDGYILETEALFTRDGKKLSRAEQQMGEVDEVELVFDARGYPEIREHLLRRGKEVAARSNGRIHFKILEDIAPMPKGQKEIREKLNVLAERYNGAGLSKIYEGVIYSRYVGLLLELKTVEHYYNLGYTILQSGRELFDENGMYVTELDGVAESPEGKVVLIEAKSARVGLPAGEVLQDKVVYKLVTYQKYRAKLEEMIGKPIDEVVFAMDVALDPNAEKFGKPSWRDQRRIELVQYLRANEGPLGRRFGFPLSFLFLQSGPEGAYAKNDASALQPNSPRPKRRRR
;
A
#
# COMPACT_ATOMS: atom_id res chain seq x y z
N MET A 1 -52.11 -37.92 17.18
CA MET A 1 -50.68 -37.94 17.59
C MET A 1 -50.28 -36.53 17.98
N ARG A 2 -49.90 -36.31 19.25
CA ARG A 2 -49.45 -35.01 19.78
C ARG A 2 -47.92 -35.00 19.81
N THR A 3 -47.29 -34.13 19.03
CA THR A 3 -45.85 -33.84 19.13
C THR A 3 -45.59 -32.95 20.35
N PRO A 4 -44.55 -33.24 21.17
CA PRO A 4 -44.37 -32.60 22.47
C PRO A 4 -43.80 -31.19 22.35
N ARG A 5 -44.48 -30.23 22.97
CA ARG A 5 -44.14 -28.80 23.13
C ARG A 5 -42.78 -28.51 23.80
N ARG A 6 -41.97 -29.53 24.09
CA ARG A 6 -40.64 -29.40 24.71
C ARG A 6 -39.48 -29.32 23.69
N PHE A 7 -39.72 -29.63 22.42
CA PHE A 7 -38.70 -29.50 21.37
C PHE A 7 -38.57 -28.07 20.81
N ALA A 8 -39.67 -27.29 20.85
CA ALA A 8 -39.67 -25.90 20.39
C ALA A 8 -38.96 -24.93 21.37
N ALA A 9 -38.91 -25.25 22.66
CA ALA A 9 -38.21 -24.43 23.65
C ALA A 9 -36.68 -24.58 23.58
N ALA A 10 -36.16 -25.75 23.17
CA ALA A 10 -34.72 -26.00 23.05
C ALA A 10 -34.09 -25.29 21.83
N ILE A 11 -34.84 -25.12 20.74
CA ILE A 11 -34.38 -24.40 19.55
C ILE A 11 -34.36 -22.88 19.80
N LEU A 12 -35.31 -22.35 20.58
CA LEU A 12 -35.34 -20.92 20.90
C LEU A 12 -34.22 -20.50 21.87
N THR A 13 -33.77 -21.39 22.76
CA THR A 13 -32.62 -21.13 23.65
C THR A 13 -31.27 -21.25 22.92
N MET A 14 -31.15 -22.13 21.91
CA MET A 14 -29.96 -22.15 21.03
C MET A 14 -29.87 -20.93 20.12
N CYS A 15 -30.98 -20.37 19.66
CA CYS A 15 -30.98 -19.16 18.84
C CYS A 15 -30.72 -17.86 19.63
N LEU A 16 -30.90 -17.84 20.95
CA LEU A 16 -30.63 -16.66 21.79
C LEU A 16 -29.25 -16.69 22.49
N ALA A 17 -28.53 -17.82 22.44
CA ALA A 17 -27.13 -17.92 22.86
C ALA A 17 -26.12 -17.53 21.74
N ALA A 18 -26.59 -17.38 20.51
CA ALA A 18 -25.79 -16.89 19.37
C ALA A 18 -25.73 -15.35 19.27
N ALA A 19 -26.36 -14.62 20.20
CA ALA A 19 -26.42 -13.16 20.22
C ALA A 19 -25.53 -12.51 21.31
N LYS A 20 -24.62 -13.25 21.95
CA LYS A 20 -23.65 -12.67 22.91
C LYS A 20 -22.22 -13.08 22.60
N ALA A 21 -21.44 -12.07 22.25
CA ALA A 21 -19.98 -12.00 22.33
C ALA A 21 -19.17 -12.89 21.37
N SER A 22 -18.91 -12.35 20.18
CA SER A 22 -17.54 -12.18 19.70
C SER A 22 -17.51 -11.02 18.71
N ALA A 23 -17.65 -9.79 19.24
CA ALA A 23 -16.86 -8.70 18.70
C ALA A 23 -15.41 -9.09 18.95
N LEU A 24 -14.83 -9.84 18.02
CA LEU A 24 -13.39 -9.99 17.92
C LEU A 24 -12.89 -8.58 17.62
N ASN A 25 -12.53 -7.84 18.67
CA ASN A 25 -11.58 -6.75 18.53
C ASN A 25 -10.32 -7.39 17.95
N VAL A 26 -10.20 -7.35 16.64
CA VAL A 26 -8.92 -7.51 15.98
C VAL A 26 -8.13 -6.30 16.44
N GLU A 27 -7.25 -6.49 17.42
CA GLU A 27 -6.20 -5.52 17.71
C GLU A 27 -5.33 -5.45 16.44
N MET A 28 -5.66 -4.52 15.56
CA MET A 28 -4.69 -3.99 14.63
C MET A 28 -3.60 -3.37 15.50
N PRO A 29 -2.33 -3.78 15.37
CA PRO A 29 -1.26 -3.20 16.15
C PRO A 29 -1.18 -1.71 15.82
N ARG A 30 -1.68 -0.87 16.73
CA ARG A 30 -1.43 0.56 16.73
C ARG A 30 0.05 0.74 17.03
N ALA A 31 0.78 1.48 16.19
CA ALA A 31 2.11 1.93 16.54
C ALA A 31 1.97 2.87 17.76
N ASN A 32 2.31 2.37 18.95
CA ASN A 32 2.25 3.15 20.17
C ASN A 32 3.38 4.19 20.18
N VAL A 33 3.09 5.42 19.75
CA VAL A 33 3.93 6.57 20.08
C VAL A 33 3.47 7.10 21.43
N ARG A 34 4.33 6.93 22.43
CA ARG A 34 4.11 7.37 23.81
C ARG A 34 4.27 8.89 23.86
N ALA A 35 3.17 9.63 23.82
CA ALA A 35 3.20 11.08 24.09
C ALA A 35 3.58 11.32 25.56
N THR A 36 4.73 11.94 25.80
CA THR A 36 5.15 12.44 27.11
C THR A 36 4.36 13.72 27.45
N PRO A 37 3.69 13.80 28.61
CA PRO A 37 3.10 15.06 29.07
C PRO A 37 4.19 15.93 29.72
N GLY A 38 4.48 17.08 29.13
CA GLY A 38 5.28 18.13 29.77
C GLY A 38 4.42 18.90 30.77
N ALA A 39 4.91 19.01 32.00
CA ALA A 39 4.35 19.83 33.07
C ALA A 39 5.32 20.98 33.44
N THR A 40 4.77 21.99 34.13
CA THR A 40 5.36 23.25 34.68
C THR A 40 5.30 24.44 33.70
N GLY A 41 4.86 25.64 34.07
CA GLY A 41 4.39 26.23 35.33
C GLY A 41 3.97 27.69 35.08
N SER A 42 2.97 28.15 35.84
CA SER A 42 2.23 29.45 35.76
C SER A 42 3.06 30.68 36.24
N PRO A 43 2.46 31.85 36.58
CA PRO A 43 1.38 32.69 35.98
C PRO A 43 1.81 34.19 35.86
N LEU A 44 0.96 35.10 35.33
CA LEU A 44 0.49 36.33 36.03
C LEU A 44 -0.34 37.30 35.13
N PHE A 45 -1.44 37.76 35.74
CA PHE A 45 -2.17 39.04 35.61
C PHE A 45 -3.23 39.32 34.52
N VAL A 46 -4.31 39.93 35.05
CA VAL A 46 -5.69 40.28 34.64
C VAL A 46 -5.77 41.84 34.87
N PRO A 47 -6.66 42.70 34.29
CA PRO A 47 -8.13 42.50 34.32
C PRO A 47 -9.08 43.21 33.32
N GLY A 48 -10.33 42.73 33.36
CA GLY A 48 -11.57 43.49 33.10
C GLY A 48 -12.58 42.72 32.22
N GLY A 49 -13.85 42.45 32.57
CA GLY A 49 -14.66 42.71 33.76
C GLY A 49 -16.12 42.25 33.53
N ALA A 50 -16.82 41.92 34.64
CA ALA A 50 -18.28 41.93 34.91
C ALA A 50 -19.24 41.12 33.98
N ALA A 51 -20.30 40.42 34.44
CA ALA A 51 -20.90 40.13 35.74
C ALA A 51 -21.98 39.02 35.54
N GLY A 52 -22.31 38.24 36.57
CA GLY A 52 -23.49 37.35 36.56
C GLY A 52 -23.52 36.23 37.60
N LEU A 53 -24.05 36.56 38.79
CA LEU A 53 -24.44 35.72 39.95
C LEU A 53 -25.48 34.62 39.56
N ALA A 54 -25.71 33.46 40.19
CA ALA A 54 -25.27 32.77 41.43
C ALA A 54 -25.74 31.27 41.35
N PRO A 55 -26.03 30.53 42.45
CA PRO A 55 -25.17 29.54 43.09
C PRO A 55 -25.72 28.10 43.06
N PHE A 56 -24.89 27.05 43.05
CA PHE A 56 -25.33 25.74 43.52
C PHE A 56 -24.22 24.95 44.24
N MET A 57 -24.68 24.26 45.28
CA MET A 57 -23.93 23.64 46.36
C MET A 57 -23.13 22.42 45.94
N VAL A 58 -21.99 22.26 46.62
CA VAL A 58 -21.11 21.07 46.60
C VAL A 58 -21.62 20.06 47.63
N PRO A 59 -21.57 18.75 47.32
CA PRO A 59 -21.25 17.76 48.34
C PRO A 59 -19.90 17.11 48.03
N SER A 60 -19.02 17.24 49.03
CA SER A 60 -17.76 16.52 49.21
C SER A 60 -18.00 15.05 49.56
N MET A 61 -17.16 14.15 49.03
CA MET A 61 -16.89 12.79 49.55
C MET A 61 -15.71 12.18 48.74
N PRO A 62 -15.03 11.11 49.22
CA PRO A 62 -13.62 11.22 49.61
C PRO A 62 -12.62 10.57 48.64
N SER A 63 -11.39 11.06 48.74
CA SER A 63 -10.16 10.51 48.15
C SER A 63 -9.85 9.11 48.70
N LEU A 64 -9.78 8.11 47.82
CA LEU A 64 -9.13 6.83 48.08
C LEU A 64 -7.82 6.77 47.29
N ALA A 65 -6.72 6.89 48.01
CA ALA A 65 -5.38 6.61 47.52
C ALA A 65 -5.19 5.09 47.36
N PRO A 66 -4.62 4.59 46.24
CA PRO A 66 -4.12 3.23 46.19
C PRO A 66 -2.72 3.14 46.81
N SER A 67 -2.63 2.27 47.81
CA SER A 67 -1.42 1.78 48.48
C SER A 67 -0.46 1.12 47.48
N LEU A 68 0.82 1.52 47.54
CA LEU A 68 1.93 0.85 46.88
C LEU A 68 2.37 -0.35 47.72
N VAL A 69 2.14 -1.56 47.21
CA VAL A 69 2.77 -2.79 47.72
C VAL A 69 3.96 -3.15 46.83
N PRO A 70 5.17 -3.34 47.37
CA PRO A 70 6.35 -3.70 46.58
C PRO A 70 6.31 -5.18 46.20
N ARG A 71 6.56 -5.47 44.92
CA ARG A 71 6.77 -6.83 44.40
C ARG A 71 8.25 -7.24 44.60
N PRO A 72 8.54 -8.48 45.02
CA PRO A 72 9.91 -8.93 45.27
C PRO A 72 10.69 -9.17 43.97
N ALA A 73 11.99 -8.87 44.03
CA ALA A 73 12.95 -9.04 42.96
C ALA A 73 13.18 -10.52 42.60
N ALA A 74 13.17 -10.82 41.30
CA ALA A 74 13.58 -12.13 40.78
C ALA A 74 15.12 -12.23 40.76
N PRO A 75 15.69 -13.41 41.04
CA PRO A 75 17.14 -13.60 41.12
C PRO A 75 17.81 -13.58 39.74
N ALA A 76 18.98 -12.97 39.68
CA ALA A 76 19.86 -12.95 38.52
C ALA A 76 20.35 -14.37 38.18
N PRO A 77 20.41 -14.77 36.90
CA PRO A 77 21.04 -16.03 36.53
C PRO A 77 22.57 -15.90 36.55
N ALA A 78 23.18 -16.99 37.00
CA ALA A 78 24.60 -17.17 37.25
C ALA A 78 25.49 -16.93 36.01
N VAL A 79 26.63 -16.31 36.29
CA VAL A 79 27.79 -16.22 35.39
C VAL A 79 28.40 -17.62 35.26
N VAL A 80 28.30 -18.23 34.08
CA VAL A 80 29.13 -19.38 33.72
C VAL A 80 30.24 -18.88 32.81
N SER A 81 31.45 -18.87 33.35
CA SER A 81 32.69 -18.60 32.63
C SER A 81 33.03 -19.83 31.78
N ALA A 82 33.13 -19.66 30.46
CA ALA A 82 33.67 -20.66 29.54
C ALA A 82 34.83 -20.02 28.76
N ALA A 83 36.01 -20.07 29.38
CA ALA A 83 37.26 -19.95 28.67
C ALA A 83 37.58 -21.30 27.99
N ALA A 84 38.21 -21.21 26.82
CA ALA A 84 38.82 -22.28 26.03
C ALA A 84 37.87 -23.19 25.21
N LEU A 85 37.56 -22.75 23.98
CA LEU A 85 37.56 -23.61 22.79
C LEU A 85 37.92 -22.72 21.58
N SER A 86 39.21 -22.64 21.29
CA SER A 86 39.74 -22.05 20.05
C SER A 86 39.49 -23.02 18.89
N GLY A 87 38.42 -22.79 18.15
CA GLY A 87 38.19 -23.38 16.84
C GLY A 87 37.65 -22.27 15.95
N ALA A 88 38.27 -22.06 14.80
CA ALA A 88 37.98 -20.97 13.88
C ALA A 88 36.47 -20.77 13.67
N ARG A 89 35.91 -19.74 14.31
CA ARG A 89 34.56 -19.25 13.99
C ARG A 89 34.66 -18.60 12.62
N LEU A 90 34.20 -19.30 11.59
CA LEU A 90 33.73 -18.65 10.38
C LEU A 90 32.66 -17.64 10.83
N SER A 91 33.02 -16.36 10.82
CA SER A 91 32.11 -15.28 11.17
C SER A 91 30.85 -15.45 10.32
N ALA A 92 29.71 -15.63 10.97
CA ALA A 92 28.44 -15.70 10.27
C ALA A 92 28.32 -14.44 9.39
N PRO A 93 28.00 -14.58 8.09
CA PRO A 93 27.98 -13.45 7.19
C PRO A 93 26.99 -12.42 7.74
N THR A 94 27.46 -11.17 7.82
CA THR A 94 26.62 -10.04 8.23
C THR A 94 25.42 -9.93 7.30
N PRO A 95 24.29 -9.33 7.73
CA PRO A 95 23.16 -9.06 6.85
C PRO A 95 23.58 -8.39 5.53
N ALA A 96 24.52 -7.44 5.56
CA ALA A 96 25.07 -6.80 4.37
C ALA A 96 25.81 -7.77 3.42
N GLN A 97 26.59 -8.72 3.96
CA GLN A 97 27.26 -9.75 3.17
C GLN A 97 26.29 -10.77 2.57
N ARG A 98 25.22 -11.13 3.30
CA ARG A 98 24.15 -11.98 2.77
C ARG A 98 23.39 -11.29 1.63
N VAL A 99 23.14 -9.99 1.78
CA VAL A 99 22.51 -9.15 0.77
C VAL A 99 23.40 -8.96 -0.47
N ALA A 100 24.71 -8.73 -0.29
CA ALA A 100 25.66 -8.63 -1.40
C ALA A 100 25.80 -9.95 -2.19
N ALA A 101 25.82 -11.09 -1.50
CA ALA A 101 25.82 -12.41 -2.12
C ALA A 101 24.50 -12.67 -2.88
N ALA A 102 23.36 -12.29 -2.30
CA ALA A 102 22.06 -12.39 -2.97
C ALA A 102 21.95 -11.49 -4.21
N LEU A 103 22.49 -10.26 -4.17
CA LEU A 103 22.57 -9.38 -5.35
C LEU A 103 23.41 -9.99 -6.46
N ASN A 104 24.59 -10.52 -6.13
CA ASN A 104 25.45 -11.16 -7.12
C ASN A 104 24.79 -12.39 -7.71
N PHE A 105 24.09 -13.18 -6.90
CA PHE A 105 23.31 -14.31 -7.39
C PHE A 105 22.15 -13.86 -8.29
N LEU A 106 21.33 -12.88 -7.88
CA LEU A 106 20.21 -12.37 -8.66
C LEU A 106 20.65 -11.71 -9.98
N ARG A 107 21.77 -10.95 -9.96
CA ARG A 107 22.40 -10.37 -11.16
C ARG A 107 22.91 -11.46 -12.10
N SER A 108 23.52 -12.52 -11.57
CA SER A 108 23.98 -13.67 -12.35
C SER A 108 22.82 -14.47 -12.94
N ALA A 109 21.77 -14.73 -12.17
CA ALA A 109 20.55 -15.41 -12.64
C ALA A 109 19.83 -14.59 -13.72
N ALA A 110 19.74 -13.27 -13.57
CA ALA A 110 19.23 -12.36 -14.60
C ALA A 110 20.13 -12.29 -15.85
N ALA A 111 21.44 -12.55 -15.71
CA ALA A 111 22.38 -12.59 -16.84
C ALA A 111 22.37 -13.94 -17.59
N HIS A 112 21.88 -15.02 -16.98
CA HIS A 112 21.82 -16.37 -17.58
C HIS A 112 20.40 -16.75 -18.06
N GLY A 113 19.39 -15.92 -17.79
CA GLY A 113 18.04 -16.06 -18.36
C GLY A 113 18.02 -15.63 -19.83
N ASP A 114 18.41 -16.55 -20.70
CA ASP A 114 18.44 -16.35 -22.15
C ASP A 114 17.04 -16.00 -22.68
N GLY A 115 16.88 -14.80 -23.25
CA GLY A 115 15.64 -14.21 -23.76
C GLY A 115 15.13 -14.84 -25.07
N ARG A 116 15.17 -16.17 -25.19
CA ARG A 116 14.66 -16.92 -26.35
C ARG A 116 13.95 -18.20 -25.93
N ARG A 117 12.67 -18.10 -25.53
CA ARG A 117 11.68 -19.17 -25.77
C ARG A 117 10.31 -18.54 -26.06
N SER A 118 10.07 -18.28 -27.33
CA SER A 118 8.72 -18.24 -27.90
C SER A 118 8.04 -19.56 -27.57
N TYR A 119 6.91 -19.51 -26.89
CA TYR A 119 6.08 -20.68 -26.56
C TYR A 119 5.29 -21.09 -27.82
N ASP A 120 5.99 -21.55 -28.84
CA ASP A 120 5.36 -22.32 -29.91
C ASP A 120 5.24 -23.76 -29.43
N GLY A 121 4.01 -24.24 -29.34
CA GLY A 121 3.67 -25.54 -28.80
C GLY A 121 4.46 -26.67 -29.46
N GLY A 122 5.14 -27.46 -28.63
CA GLY A 122 5.82 -28.70 -29.04
C GLY A 122 7.29 -28.72 -28.66
N GLY A 123 7.61 -29.01 -27.40
CA GLY A 123 8.99 -29.24 -26.96
C GLY A 123 9.10 -29.54 -25.49
N GLN A 124 9.84 -30.60 -25.16
CA GLN A 124 9.89 -31.26 -23.85
C GLN A 124 10.32 -30.37 -22.68
N ASN A 125 9.73 -30.69 -21.52
CA ASN A 125 9.93 -30.17 -20.17
C ASN A 125 11.39 -29.81 -19.83
N ALA A 126 11.74 -28.53 -19.89
CA ALA A 126 12.74 -27.96 -18.99
C ALA A 126 11.96 -27.16 -17.95
N ALA A 127 11.98 -27.61 -16.69
CA ALA A 127 11.35 -26.88 -15.60
C ALA A 127 11.92 -25.46 -15.56
N ALA A 128 11.03 -24.45 -15.46
CA ALA A 128 11.46 -23.09 -15.21
C ALA A 128 12.34 -23.08 -13.95
N PRO A 129 13.48 -22.35 -13.92
CA PRO A 129 14.31 -22.28 -12.73
C PRO A 129 13.45 -21.79 -11.57
N GLU A 130 13.54 -22.48 -10.43
CA GLU A 130 12.77 -22.09 -9.25
C GLU A 130 13.07 -20.63 -8.89
N PRO A 131 12.04 -19.79 -8.68
CA PRO A 131 12.24 -18.43 -8.25
C PRO A 131 13.07 -18.39 -6.97
N VAL A 132 14.16 -17.64 -7.02
CA VAL A 132 15.04 -17.49 -5.87
C VAL A 132 14.46 -16.45 -4.93
N PHE A 133 14.07 -16.91 -3.75
CA PHE A 133 13.59 -16.06 -2.67
C PHE A 133 14.77 -15.56 -1.82
N ILE A 134 14.61 -14.35 -1.31
CA ILE A 134 15.34 -13.85 -0.14
C ILE A 134 14.34 -13.64 0.99
N VAL A 135 14.82 -13.71 2.24
CA VAL A 135 14.02 -13.38 3.42
C VAL A 135 14.37 -11.96 3.84
N ASN A 136 13.36 -11.09 3.94
CA ASN A 136 13.58 -9.71 4.39
C ASN A 136 13.67 -9.62 5.94
N ASP A 137 13.88 -8.41 6.47
CA ASP A 137 14.06 -8.19 7.91
C ASP A 137 12.81 -8.54 8.74
N GLU A 138 11.64 -8.66 8.11
CA GLU A 138 10.38 -9.05 8.75
C GLU A 138 10.11 -10.56 8.68
N GLY A 139 11.02 -11.35 8.07
CA GLY A 139 10.87 -12.79 7.93
C GLY A 139 9.98 -13.22 6.75
N VAL A 140 9.67 -12.33 5.82
CA VAL A 140 8.85 -12.61 4.63
C VAL A 140 9.74 -12.96 3.44
N ARG A 141 9.41 -14.04 2.73
CA ARG A 141 10.08 -14.50 1.52
C ARG A 141 9.68 -13.65 0.34
N ILE A 142 10.59 -12.91 -0.26
CA ILE A 142 10.34 -12.06 -1.42
C ILE A 142 11.22 -12.50 -2.60
N ASN A 143 10.71 -12.36 -3.82
CA ASN A 143 11.41 -12.76 -5.05
C ASN A 143 11.32 -11.66 -6.12
N GLY A 144 11.86 -11.94 -7.31
CA GLY A 144 11.71 -11.08 -8.48
C GLY A 144 12.17 -9.63 -8.26
N ARG A 145 11.37 -8.66 -8.72
CA ARG A 145 11.72 -7.25 -8.60
C ARG A 145 11.56 -6.77 -7.16
N ALA A 146 10.61 -7.32 -6.40
CA ALA A 146 10.45 -7.01 -4.98
C ALA A 146 11.76 -7.25 -4.19
N ALA A 147 12.43 -8.39 -4.43
CA ALA A 147 13.72 -8.70 -3.80
C ALA A 147 14.84 -7.71 -4.18
N MET A 148 14.90 -7.32 -5.46
CA MET A 148 15.88 -6.34 -5.95
C MET A 148 15.67 -4.97 -5.30
N TYR A 149 14.42 -4.50 -5.20
CA TYR A 149 14.10 -3.19 -4.63
C TYR A 149 14.29 -3.18 -3.11
N TYR A 150 13.87 -4.23 -2.42
CA TYR A 150 14.15 -4.39 -0.99
C TYR A 150 15.65 -4.26 -0.70
N THR A 151 16.48 -4.91 -1.50
CA THR A 151 17.93 -4.84 -1.32
C THR A 151 18.46 -3.41 -1.45
N GLU A 152 17.99 -2.67 -2.45
CA GLU A 152 18.40 -1.28 -2.66
C GLU A 152 17.91 -0.37 -1.54
N VAL A 153 16.68 -0.59 -1.05
CA VAL A 153 16.16 0.06 0.17
C VAL A 153 17.09 -0.19 1.35
N ARG A 154 17.51 -1.44 1.58
CA ARG A 154 18.43 -1.78 2.68
C ARG A 154 19.79 -1.12 2.53
N ARG A 155 20.31 -1.04 1.31
CA ARG A 155 21.57 -0.33 1.01
C ARG A 155 21.48 1.14 1.43
N LEU A 156 20.41 1.84 1.06
CA LEU A 156 20.20 3.24 1.44
C LEU A 156 19.98 3.42 2.94
N VAL A 157 19.15 2.57 3.55
CA VAL A 157 18.91 2.61 5.01
C VAL A 157 20.21 2.42 5.79
N GLU A 158 21.07 1.49 5.38
CA GLU A 158 22.37 1.29 6.02
C GLU A 158 23.32 2.49 5.77
N LYS A 159 23.38 2.99 4.52
CA LYS A 159 24.23 4.15 4.15
C LYS A 159 23.94 5.39 5.01
N TYR A 160 22.67 5.59 5.38
CA TYR A 160 22.18 6.74 6.13
C TYR A 160 21.85 6.46 7.60
N ARG A 161 22.14 5.25 8.09
CA ARG A 161 21.94 4.91 9.52
C ARG A 161 22.74 5.89 10.39
N GLY A 162 22.06 6.49 11.37
CA GLY A 162 22.65 7.46 12.29
C GLY A 162 22.93 8.84 11.68
N LYS A 163 22.64 9.05 10.39
CA LYS A 163 22.78 10.35 9.70
C LYS A 163 21.44 11.03 9.48
N ILE A 164 20.41 10.24 9.20
CA ILE A 164 19.04 10.70 8.97
C ILE A 164 18.09 9.82 9.79
N ASN A 165 17.09 10.42 10.45
CA ASN A 165 16.04 9.63 11.06
C ASN A 165 15.08 9.12 9.98
N LEU A 166 15.10 7.82 9.73
CA LEU A 166 14.25 7.15 8.73
C LEU A 166 13.12 6.32 9.36
N SER A 167 12.97 6.32 10.69
CA SER A 167 12.08 5.38 11.39
C SER A 167 10.62 5.43 10.92
N GLU A 168 10.12 6.64 10.63
CA GLU A 168 8.72 6.87 10.20
C GLU A 168 8.42 6.31 8.80
N ARG A 169 9.45 6.04 7.97
CA ARG A 169 9.27 5.52 6.60
C ARG A 169 9.40 4.02 6.47
N LEU A 170 9.92 3.33 7.48
CA LEU A 170 10.29 1.91 7.35
C LEU A 170 9.16 0.95 7.75
N ASP A 171 8.14 1.41 8.46
CA ASP A 171 6.98 0.59 8.88
C ASP A 171 5.84 0.64 7.86
N VAL A 172 6.13 0.20 6.63
CA VAL A 172 5.23 0.42 5.49
C VAL A 172 4.76 -0.86 4.81
N MET A 173 5.28 -2.01 5.21
CA MET A 173 5.05 -3.28 4.52
C MET A 173 3.86 -4.07 5.07
N GLY A 174 3.46 -3.87 6.33
CA GLY A 174 2.35 -4.60 6.95
C GLY A 174 1.04 -4.50 6.15
N ASP A 175 0.79 -3.33 5.55
CA ASP A 175 -0.36 -3.10 4.67
C ASP A 175 -0.26 -3.81 3.32
N ALA A 176 0.93 -3.82 2.70
CA ALA A 176 1.15 -4.55 1.45
C ALA A 176 0.97 -6.06 1.67
N TYR A 177 1.44 -6.58 2.80
CA TYR A 177 1.30 -7.98 3.20
C TYR A 177 -0.16 -8.37 3.40
N ALA A 178 -0.90 -7.56 4.15
CA ALA A 178 -2.34 -7.75 4.32
C ALA A 178 -3.06 -7.73 2.97
N TYR A 179 -2.66 -6.84 2.06
CA TYR A 179 -3.32 -6.69 0.76
C TYR A 179 -3.06 -7.87 -0.19
N VAL A 180 -1.82 -8.39 -0.26
CA VAL A 180 -1.52 -9.64 -0.99
C VAL A 180 -2.44 -10.77 -0.52
N LEU A 181 -2.49 -10.96 0.80
CA LEU A 181 -3.30 -12.01 1.39
C LEU A 181 -4.79 -11.81 1.10
N ALA A 182 -5.28 -10.57 1.15
CA ALA A 182 -6.66 -10.24 0.82
C ALA A 182 -7.01 -10.62 -0.62
N LYS A 183 -6.19 -10.23 -1.59
CA LYS A 183 -6.38 -10.54 -3.02
C LYS A 183 -6.38 -12.05 -3.28
N ILE A 184 -5.38 -12.76 -2.76
CA ILE A 184 -5.27 -14.21 -2.97
C ILE A 184 -6.43 -14.95 -2.28
N SER A 185 -6.77 -14.57 -1.04
CA SER A 185 -7.88 -15.17 -0.31
C SER A 185 -9.23 -14.92 -1.00
N ALA A 186 -9.43 -13.75 -1.58
CA ALA A 186 -10.61 -13.41 -2.36
C ALA A 186 -10.75 -14.33 -3.59
N ILE A 187 -9.67 -14.49 -4.37
CA ILE A 187 -9.67 -15.40 -5.52
C ILE A 187 -9.96 -16.83 -5.06
N GLU A 188 -9.23 -17.35 -4.06
CA GLU A 188 -9.43 -18.73 -3.58
C GLU A 188 -10.87 -18.95 -3.08
N ALA A 189 -11.44 -17.99 -2.37
CA ALA A 189 -12.79 -18.06 -1.83
C ALA A 189 -13.90 -17.95 -2.89
N VAL A 190 -13.68 -17.18 -3.97
CA VAL A 190 -14.63 -17.06 -5.08
C VAL A 190 -14.45 -18.21 -6.08
N ALA A 191 -13.24 -18.76 -6.21
CA ALA A 191 -12.96 -19.86 -7.12
C ALA A 191 -13.73 -21.13 -6.73
N ARG A 192 -13.62 -21.66 -5.49
CA ARG A 192 -14.36 -22.85 -4.99
C ARG A 192 -14.79 -23.90 -6.04
N GLY A 193 -13.87 -24.33 -6.92
CA GLY A 193 -14.12 -25.32 -7.98
C GLY A 193 -14.21 -24.77 -9.41
N ARG A 194 -14.24 -23.44 -9.59
CA ARG A 194 -14.10 -22.72 -10.86
C ARG A 194 -12.63 -22.71 -11.30
N GLY A 195 -12.42 -22.77 -12.61
CA GLY A 195 -11.07 -22.67 -13.19
C GLY A 195 -10.61 -21.22 -13.25
N LEU A 196 -9.33 -20.93 -12.96
CA LEU A 196 -8.76 -19.60 -13.20
C LEU A 196 -8.30 -19.52 -14.66
N SER A 197 -8.90 -18.65 -15.45
CA SER A 197 -8.59 -18.49 -16.87
C SER A 197 -7.65 -17.33 -17.17
N GLN A 198 -7.65 -16.29 -16.34
CA GLN A 198 -6.66 -15.23 -16.35
C GLN A 198 -6.31 -14.81 -14.92
N GLU A 199 -5.07 -14.35 -14.74
CA GLU A 199 -4.51 -14.00 -13.44
C GLU A 199 -3.88 -12.61 -13.49
N ASN A 200 -4.17 -11.78 -12.48
CA ASN A 200 -3.56 -10.48 -12.22
C ASN A 200 -3.38 -9.61 -13.47
N THR A 201 -4.49 -9.26 -14.12
CA THR A 201 -4.52 -8.48 -15.36
C THR A 201 -4.49 -6.99 -15.04
N HIS A 202 -3.42 -6.30 -15.43
CA HIS A 202 -3.37 -4.84 -15.43
C HIS A 202 -4.22 -4.28 -16.56
N LEU A 203 -5.12 -3.36 -16.26
CA LEU A 203 -5.85 -2.64 -17.29
C LEU A 203 -4.97 -1.46 -17.76
N GLU A 204 -4.49 -1.55 -19.00
CA GLU A 204 -3.70 -0.54 -19.69
C GLU A 204 -4.33 0.85 -19.53
N GLU A 205 -3.47 1.82 -19.27
CA GLU A 205 -3.84 3.21 -19.06
C GLU A 205 -4.74 3.47 -17.84
N THR A 206 -4.73 2.56 -16.87
CA THR A 206 -5.36 2.73 -15.55
C THR A 206 -4.40 2.32 -14.44
N LEU A 207 -4.75 2.59 -13.18
CA LEU A 207 -4.05 2.03 -12.01
C LEU A 207 -4.62 0.67 -11.58
N VAL A 208 -5.62 0.15 -12.28
CA VAL A 208 -6.44 -0.97 -11.84
C VAL A 208 -5.86 -2.31 -12.30
N TRP A 209 -5.75 -3.22 -11.33
CA TRP A 209 -5.41 -4.62 -11.54
C TRP A 209 -6.61 -5.48 -11.18
N VAL A 210 -7.10 -6.23 -12.16
CA VAL A 210 -8.11 -7.28 -11.94
C VAL A 210 -7.38 -8.51 -11.42
N ASP A 211 -7.76 -9.01 -10.25
CA ASP A 211 -6.97 -10.02 -9.55
C ASP A 211 -7.02 -11.36 -10.29
N GLY A 212 -8.18 -11.69 -10.88
CA GLY A 212 -8.31 -12.87 -11.74
C GLY A 212 -9.64 -12.91 -12.49
N VAL A 213 -9.69 -13.75 -13.53
CA VAL A 213 -10.91 -14.12 -14.25
C VAL A 213 -11.10 -15.61 -14.10
N LEU A 214 -12.28 -16.00 -13.62
CA LEU A 214 -12.67 -17.38 -13.39
C LEU A 214 -13.63 -17.86 -14.47
N ASP A 215 -13.48 -19.11 -14.89
CA ASP A 215 -14.46 -19.83 -15.73
C ASP A 215 -15.40 -20.63 -14.81
N ASP A 216 -16.69 -20.33 -14.90
CA ASP A 216 -17.80 -20.98 -14.17
C ASP A 216 -18.80 -21.57 -15.18
N GLY A 217 -18.49 -22.78 -15.67
CA GLY A 217 -19.19 -23.35 -16.81
C GLY A 217 -19.00 -22.49 -18.06
N ASP A 218 -20.10 -21.97 -18.60
CA ASP A 218 -20.08 -21.07 -19.77
C ASP A 218 -19.88 -19.59 -19.38
N LYS A 219 -19.87 -19.27 -18.08
CA LYS A 219 -19.73 -17.90 -17.57
C LYS A 219 -18.29 -17.55 -17.23
N LYS A 220 -17.96 -16.27 -17.38
CA LYS A 220 -16.72 -15.65 -16.92
C LYS A 220 -16.96 -14.65 -15.80
N VAL A 221 -16.24 -14.83 -14.71
CA VAL A 221 -16.38 -14.01 -13.50
C VAL A 221 -15.06 -13.28 -13.21
N ALA A 222 -15.08 -11.96 -13.26
CA ALA A 222 -13.93 -11.14 -12.84
C ALA A 222 -13.91 -10.98 -11.32
N VAL A 223 -12.77 -11.22 -10.68
CA VAL A 223 -12.56 -10.96 -9.25
C VAL A 223 -11.67 -9.74 -9.10
N HIS A 224 -12.15 -8.76 -8.34
CA HIS A 224 -11.41 -7.53 -8.08
C HIS A 224 -11.54 -7.11 -6.62
N THR A 225 -10.42 -7.09 -5.91
CA THR A 225 -10.36 -6.90 -4.46
C THR A 225 -9.80 -5.53 -4.12
N HIS A 226 -10.54 -4.82 -3.26
CA HIS A 226 -10.16 -3.56 -2.67
C HIS A 226 -9.95 -3.72 -1.17
N ARG A 227 -8.88 -3.13 -0.63
CA ARG A 227 -8.67 -3.03 0.81
C ARG A 227 -8.85 -1.59 1.25
N VAL A 228 -9.62 -1.38 2.32
CA VAL A 228 -9.71 -0.09 2.98
C VAL A 228 -8.51 0.05 3.90
N PHE A 229 -7.70 1.07 3.66
CA PHE A 229 -6.54 1.40 4.48
C PHE A 229 -6.94 2.46 5.50
N PHE A 230 -6.42 2.32 6.72
CA PHE A 230 -6.69 3.22 7.83
C PHE A 230 -5.43 3.97 8.21
N HIS A 231 -5.56 5.27 8.45
CA HIS A 231 -4.53 6.12 9.03
C HIS A 231 -4.58 6.03 10.57
N ASN A 232 -3.56 6.52 11.28
CA ASN A 232 -3.55 6.48 12.75
C ASN A 232 -4.39 7.63 13.34
N GLY A 233 -5.72 7.54 13.23
CA GLY A 233 -6.64 8.62 13.61
C GLY A 233 -7.62 8.25 14.72
N PRO A 234 -8.43 9.21 15.18
CA PRO A 234 -9.64 8.91 15.92
C PRO A 234 -10.59 8.05 15.06
N PRO A 235 -11.36 7.11 15.65
CA PRO A 235 -12.27 6.23 14.91
C PRO A 235 -13.19 6.94 13.91
N GLN A 236 -13.77 8.08 14.29
CA GLN A 236 -14.63 8.88 13.41
C GLN A 236 -13.93 9.33 12.12
N SER A 237 -12.64 9.65 12.20
CA SER A 237 -11.85 10.06 11.05
C SER A 237 -11.54 8.87 10.14
N GLU A 238 -11.20 7.73 10.71
CA GLU A 238 -10.92 6.50 9.97
C GLU A 238 -12.17 6.00 9.24
N ILE A 239 -13.34 6.06 9.89
CA ILE A 239 -14.64 5.73 9.28
C ILE A 239 -14.93 6.64 8.09
N ALA A 240 -14.81 7.96 8.27
CA ALA A 240 -15.11 8.93 7.22
C ALA A 240 -14.19 8.77 6.00
N GLU A 241 -12.88 8.62 6.23
CA GLU A 241 -11.91 8.38 5.17
C GLU A 241 -12.13 7.02 4.49
N GLY A 242 -12.45 5.99 5.28
CA GLY A 242 -12.75 4.66 4.76
C GLY A 242 -13.97 4.64 3.84
N ILE A 243 -15.05 5.32 4.22
CA ILE A 243 -16.24 5.51 3.37
C ILE A 243 -15.89 6.26 2.09
N ARG A 244 -15.13 7.36 2.18
CA ARG A 244 -14.70 8.16 1.01
C ARG A 244 -13.89 7.31 0.03
N ARG A 245 -12.96 6.49 0.53
CA ARG A 245 -12.15 5.58 -0.30
C ARG A 245 -13.00 4.50 -0.98
N VAL A 246 -13.89 3.87 -0.22
CA VAL A 246 -14.84 2.89 -0.77
C VAL A 246 -15.65 3.47 -1.90
N ASP A 247 -16.23 4.66 -1.72
CA ASP A 247 -17.01 5.31 -2.78
C ASP A 247 -16.15 5.60 -4.02
N GLY A 248 -14.89 6.01 -3.83
CA GLY A 248 -13.91 6.14 -4.91
C GLY A 248 -13.68 4.83 -5.67
N TYR A 249 -13.45 3.72 -4.95
CA TYR A 249 -13.25 2.40 -5.56
C TYR A 249 -14.50 1.93 -6.34
N ILE A 250 -15.70 2.19 -5.82
CA ILE A 250 -16.96 1.85 -6.49
C ILE A 250 -17.08 2.65 -7.79
N LEU A 251 -16.84 3.96 -7.75
CA LEU A 251 -16.92 4.83 -8.93
C LEU A 251 -15.91 4.42 -10.01
N GLU A 252 -14.66 4.17 -9.64
CA GLU A 252 -13.61 3.70 -10.55
C GLU A 252 -14.01 2.36 -11.19
N THR A 253 -14.53 1.44 -10.38
CA THR A 253 -14.91 0.12 -10.86
C THR A 253 -16.14 0.16 -11.77
N GLU A 254 -17.17 0.93 -11.43
CA GLU A 254 -18.33 1.16 -12.29
C GLU A 254 -17.89 1.76 -13.63
N ALA A 255 -16.98 2.74 -13.63
CA ALA A 255 -16.47 3.34 -14.87
C ALA A 255 -15.72 2.33 -15.78
N LEU A 256 -15.06 1.32 -15.19
CA LEU A 256 -14.29 0.32 -15.94
C LEU A 256 -15.11 -0.87 -16.43
N PHE A 257 -16.10 -1.30 -15.66
CA PHE A 257 -16.86 -2.53 -15.93
C PHE A 257 -18.27 -2.28 -16.49
N THR A 258 -18.80 -1.06 -16.42
CA THR A 258 -20.11 -0.75 -17.03
C THR A 258 -20.03 -0.83 -18.55
N ARG A 259 -21.01 -1.52 -19.16
CA ARG A 259 -21.17 -1.58 -20.63
C ARG A 259 -22.03 -0.43 -21.13
N ASP A 260 -21.67 0.14 -22.26
CA ASP A 260 -22.51 1.07 -23.02
C ASP A 260 -23.28 0.27 -24.10
N GLY A 261 -24.47 -0.21 -23.71
CA GLY A 261 -25.31 -1.07 -24.56
C GLY A 261 -24.63 -2.41 -24.87
N LYS A 262 -24.36 -2.66 -26.16
CA LYS A 262 -23.68 -3.88 -26.64
C LYS A 262 -22.15 -3.75 -26.69
N LYS A 263 -21.59 -2.57 -26.35
CA LYS A 263 -20.14 -2.38 -26.36
C LYS A 263 -19.52 -2.99 -25.12
N LEU A 264 -18.41 -3.70 -25.30
CA LEU A 264 -17.57 -4.15 -24.20
C LEU A 264 -17.11 -2.95 -23.36
N SER A 265 -17.09 -3.13 -22.04
CA SER A 265 -16.54 -2.13 -21.13
C SER A 265 -15.04 -1.91 -21.37
N ARG A 266 -14.46 -0.85 -20.79
CA ARG A 266 -13.01 -0.59 -20.91
C ARG A 266 -12.18 -1.76 -20.39
N ALA A 267 -12.57 -2.37 -19.28
CA ALA A 267 -11.92 -3.57 -18.76
C ALA A 267 -12.04 -4.76 -19.75
N GLU A 268 -13.25 -5.02 -20.25
CA GLU A 268 -13.55 -6.14 -21.15
C GLU A 268 -12.86 -6.06 -22.51
N GLN A 269 -12.59 -4.85 -23.00
CA GLN A 269 -11.80 -4.66 -24.22
C GLN A 269 -10.39 -5.25 -24.09
N GLN A 270 -9.86 -5.34 -22.87
CA GLN A 270 -8.49 -5.80 -22.60
C GLN A 270 -8.44 -7.24 -22.08
N MET A 271 -9.38 -7.61 -21.21
CA MET A 271 -9.44 -8.96 -20.60
C MET A 271 -10.37 -9.93 -21.34
N GLY A 272 -11.10 -9.47 -22.35
CA GLY A 272 -12.21 -10.21 -22.96
C GLY A 272 -13.52 -10.03 -22.20
N GLU A 273 -14.61 -10.53 -22.80
CA GLU A 273 -15.94 -10.41 -22.22
C GLU A 273 -16.04 -11.13 -20.87
N VAL A 274 -16.66 -10.46 -19.88
CA VAL A 274 -16.99 -11.05 -18.57
C VAL A 274 -18.47 -10.89 -18.26
N ASP A 275 -19.09 -11.98 -17.82
CA ASP A 275 -20.51 -12.05 -17.52
C ASP A 275 -20.82 -11.40 -16.18
N GLU A 276 -19.96 -11.63 -15.18
CA GLU A 276 -20.16 -11.16 -13.80
C GLU A 276 -18.87 -10.54 -13.25
N VAL A 277 -19.03 -9.62 -12.30
CA VAL A 277 -17.92 -8.98 -11.58
C VAL A 277 -18.14 -9.10 -10.08
N GLU A 278 -17.20 -9.74 -9.41
CA GLU A 278 -17.17 -9.93 -7.96
C GLU A 278 -16.19 -8.93 -7.34
N LEU A 279 -16.75 -7.88 -6.73
CA LEU A 279 -16.01 -6.84 -6.02
C LEU A 279 -15.88 -7.21 -4.55
N VAL A 280 -14.67 -7.59 -4.17
CA VAL A 280 -14.39 -8.07 -2.82
C VAL A 280 -13.78 -6.93 -2.01
N PHE A 281 -14.37 -6.59 -0.87
CA PHE A 281 -13.89 -5.55 0.00
C PHE A 281 -13.31 -6.14 1.30
N ASP A 282 -12.05 -5.81 1.57
CA ASP A 282 -11.45 -5.94 2.89
C ASP A 282 -11.66 -4.63 3.67
N ALA A 283 -12.76 -4.57 4.42
CA ALA A 283 -13.19 -3.41 5.22
C ALA A 283 -13.13 -3.69 6.74
N ARG A 284 -12.18 -4.54 7.16
CA ARG A 284 -12.03 -4.93 8.57
C ARG A 284 -11.86 -3.72 9.48
N GLY A 285 -12.33 -3.84 10.72
CA GLY A 285 -12.10 -2.86 11.78
C GLY A 285 -13.26 -1.91 12.05
N TYR A 286 -14.17 -1.71 11.09
CA TYR A 286 -15.27 -0.73 11.21
C TYR A 286 -16.61 -1.25 10.65
N PRO A 287 -17.57 -1.62 11.52
CA PRO A 287 -18.91 -2.04 11.10
C PRO A 287 -19.62 -1.01 10.21
N GLU A 288 -19.40 0.27 10.44
CA GLU A 288 -20.02 1.39 9.71
C GLU A 288 -19.65 1.36 8.21
N ILE A 289 -18.39 1.03 7.90
CA ILE A 289 -17.91 0.92 6.52
C ILE A 289 -18.55 -0.30 5.85
N ARG A 290 -18.69 -1.41 6.59
CA ARG A 290 -19.37 -2.62 6.10
C ARG A 290 -20.84 -2.34 5.79
N GLU A 291 -21.55 -1.66 6.69
CA GLU A 291 -22.95 -1.27 6.47
C GLU A 291 -23.10 -0.36 5.25
N HIS A 292 -22.19 0.61 5.08
CA HIS A 292 -22.13 1.45 3.89
C HIS A 292 -21.92 0.62 2.62
N LEU A 293 -20.96 -0.31 2.62
CA LEU A 293 -20.70 -1.22 1.50
C LEU A 293 -21.91 -2.07 1.13
N LEU A 294 -22.62 -2.63 2.11
CA LEU A 294 -23.82 -3.44 1.87
C LEU A 294 -24.95 -2.60 1.25
N ARG A 295 -25.12 -1.35 1.70
CA ARG A 295 -26.08 -0.42 1.11
C ARG A 295 -25.70 -0.06 -0.33
N ARG A 296 -24.45 0.38 -0.56
CA ARG A 296 -23.96 0.74 -1.89
C ARG A 296 -23.99 -0.45 -2.85
N GLY A 297 -23.68 -1.66 -2.38
CA GLY A 297 -23.72 -2.88 -3.17
C GLY A 297 -25.12 -3.18 -3.74
N LYS A 298 -26.19 -2.93 -2.96
CA LYS A 298 -27.58 -3.05 -3.47
C LYS A 298 -27.85 -2.05 -4.59
N GLU A 299 -27.39 -0.81 -4.43
CA GLU A 299 -27.58 0.23 -5.44
C GLU A 299 -26.81 -0.07 -6.73
N VAL A 300 -25.55 -0.53 -6.62
CA VAL A 300 -24.71 -0.90 -7.77
C VAL A 300 -25.26 -2.14 -8.46
N ALA A 301 -25.71 -3.15 -7.71
CA ALA A 301 -26.36 -4.32 -8.28
C ALA A 301 -27.62 -3.92 -9.08
N ALA A 302 -28.45 -3.02 -8.55
CA ALA A 302 -29.62 -2.52 -9.28
C ALA A 302 -29.23 -1.80 -10.59
N ARG A 303 -28.23 -0.90 -10.55
CA ARG A 303 -27.76 -0.16 -11.75
C ARG A 303 -27.10 -1.05 -12.80
N SER A 304 -26.41 -2.10 -12.36
CA SER A 304 -25.71 -3.04 -13.23
C SER A 304 -26.57 -4.23 -13.67
N ASN A 305 -27.88 -4.21 -13.41
CA ASN A 305 -28.81 -5.33 -13.66
C ASN A 305 -28.32 -6.66 -13.04
N GLY A 306 -27.73 -6.58 -11.85
CA GLY A 306 -27.22 -7.72 -11.11
C GLY A 306 -25.89 -8.25 -11.63
N ARG A 307 -25.16 -7.54 -12.49
CA ARG A 307 -23.86 -7.99 -13.02
C ARG A 307 -22.69 -7.77 -12.04
N ILE A 308 -22.75 -6.71 -11.24
CA ILE A 308 -21.70 -6.38 -10.27
C ILE A 308 -22.20 -6.75 -8.88
N HIS A 309 -21.44 -7.62 -8.23
CA HIS A 309 -21.75 -8.16 -6.90
C HIS A 309 -20.68 -7.76 -5.90
N PHE A 310 -21.10 -7.42 -4.69
CA PHE A 310 -20.20 -7.05 -3.62
C PHE A 310 -20.05 -8.21 -2.65
N LYS A 311 -18.82 -8.53 -2.24
CA LYS A 311 -18.55 -9.45 -1.14
C LYS A 311 -17.67 -8.78 -0.10
N ILE A 312 -17.90 -9.11 1.17
CA ILE A 312 -17.01 -8.73 2.24
C ILE A 312 -16.05 -9.89 2.47
N LEU A 313 -14.74 -9.62 2.46
CA LEU A 313 -13.73 -10.67 2.55
C LEU A 313 -13.86 -11.53 3.81
N GLU A 314 -14.21 -10.90 4.94
CA GLU A 314 -14.40 -11.57 6.23
C GLU A 314 -15.52 -12.61 6.22
N ASP A 315 -16.51 -12.46 5.33
CA ASP A 315 -17.65 -13.37 5.22
C ASP A 315 -17.32 -14.61 4.37
N ILE A 316 -16.27 -14.53 3.53
CA ILE A 316 -15.96 -15.57 2.52
C ILE A 316 -14.63 -16.28 2.75
N ALA A 317 -13.71 -15.69 3.52
CA ALA A 317 -12.38 -16.23 3.79
C ALA A 317 -11.95 -16.03 5.26
N PRO A 318 -11.21 -17.00 5.85
CA PRO A 318 -10.71 -16.88 7.20
C PRO A 318 -9.61 -15.83 7.30
N MET A 319 -9.80 -14.85 8.18
CA MET A 319 -8.87 -13.73 8.33
C MET A 319 -7.80 -13.98 9.39
N PRO A 320 -6.55 -13.56 9.15
CA PRO A 320 -5.50 -13.64 10.14
C PRO A 320 -5.75 -12.63 11.27
N LYS A 321 -5.32 -12.99 12.49
CA LYS A 321 -5.55 -12.22 13.71
C LYS A 321 -4.50 -11.14 13.95
N GLY A 322 -3.38 -11.15 13.23
CA GLY A 322 -2.32 -10.15 13.40
C GLY A 322 -1.16 -10.31 12.42
N GLN A 323 -0.21 -9.37 12.46
CA GLN A 323 0.90 -9.26 11.52
C GLN A 323 1.79 -10.51 11.46
N LYS A 324 2.03 -11.17 12.60
CA LYS A 324 2.80 -12.42 12.63
C LYS A 324 2.14 -13.51 11.78
N GLU A 325 0.83 -13.73 11.96
CA GLU A 325 0.08 -14.72 11.19
C GLU A 325 0.00 -14.35 9.70
N ILE A 326 -0.11 -13.05 9.38
CA ILE A 326 -0.05 -12.56 8.00
C ILE A 326 1.28 -12.99 7.34
N ARG A 327 2.42 -12.70 7.99
CA ARG A 327 3.75 -13.03 7.47
C ARG A 327 3.95 -14.54 7.30
N GLU A 328 3.50 -15.34 8.26
CA GLU A 328 3.53 -16.80 8.19
C GLU A 328 2.70 -17.33 7.01
N LYS A 329 1.46 -16.85 6.84
CA LYS A 329 0.61 -17.23 5.70
C LYS A 329 1.21 -16.80 4.37
N LEU A 330 1.81 -15.62 4.28
CA LEU A 330 2.47 -15.16 3.06
C LEU A 330 3.62 -16.07 2.65
N ASN A 331 4.42 -16.56 3.60
CA ASN A 331 5.49 -17.51 3.28
C ASN A 331 4.94 -18.83 2.72
N VAL A 332 3.81 -19.31 3.23
CA VAL A 332 3.10 -20.48 2.67
C VAL A 332 2.59 -20.20 1.26
N LEU A 333 2.04 -19.00 1.01
CA LEU A 333 1.58 -18.61 -0.33
C LEU A 333 2.73 -18.46 -1.32
N ALA A 334 3.87 -17.91 -0.88
CA ALA A 334 5.08 -17.80 -1.69
C ALA A 334 5.59 -19.17 -2.13
N GLU A 335 5.57 -20.17 -1.25
CA GLU A 335 5.88 -21.57 -1.59
C GLU A 335 4.85 -22.17 -2.53
N ARG A 336 3.56 -22.02 -2.22
CA ARG A 336 2.45 -22.62 -2.99
C ARG A 336 2.41 -22.15 -4.44
N TYR A 337 2.62 -20.84 -4.67
CA TYR A 337 2.51 -20.22 -6.00
C TYR A 337 3.86 -20.00 -6.66
N ASN A 338 4.93 -20.63 -6.17
CA ASN A 338 6.27 -20.39 -6.67
C ASN A 338 6.37 -20.63 -8.20
N GLY A 339 6.59 -19.55 -8.97
CA GLY A 339 6.84 -19.62 -10.41
C GLY A 339 5.60 -19.88 -11.30
N ALA A 340 4.39 -19.88 -10.72
CA ALA A 340 3.13 -20.06 -11.44
C ALA A 340 2.02 -19.21 -10.83
N GLY A 341 0.89 -19.09 -11.51
CA GLY A 341 -0.33 -18.69 -10.83
C GLY A 341 -0.34 -17.24 -10.30
N LEU A 342 -0.93 -17.12 -9.11
CA LEU A 342 -1.08 -15.89 -8.33
C LEU A 342 0.22 -15.27 -7.80
N SER A 343 1.40 -15.82 -8.14
CA SER A 343 2.70 -15.23 -7.75
C SER A 343 2.89 -13.80 -8.27
N LYS A 344 2.24 -13.42 -9.37
CA LYS A 344 2.26 -12.04 -9.87
C LYS A 344 1.59 -11.04 -8.91
N ILE A 345 0.53 -11.47 -8.20
CA ILE A 345 -0.12 -10.65 -7.16
C ILE A 345 0.85 -10.49 -5.99
N TYR A 346 1.43 -11.60 -5.55
CA TYR A 346 2.39 -11.64 -4.46
C TYR A 346 3.59 -10.72 -4.71
N GLU A 347 4.28 -10.92 -5.83
CA GLU A 347 5.45 -10.12 -6.21
C GLU A 347 5.06 -8.68 -6.51
N GLY A 348 3.99 -8.46 -7.28
CA GLY A 348 3.61 -7.15 -7.78
C GLY A 348 3.19 -6.16 -6.70
N VAL A 349 2.40 -6.60 -5.71
CA VAL A 349 1.95 -5.73 -4.60
C VAL A 349 3.13 -5.37 -3.69
N ILE A 350 3.96 -6.35 -3.33
CA ILE A 350 5.16 -6.11 -2.50
C ILE A 350 6.15 -5.20 -3.24
N TYR A 351 6.39 -5.48 -4.52
CA TYR A 351 7.23 -4.66 -5.39
C TYR A 351 6.75 -3.20 -5.45
N SER A 352 5.45 -2.99 -5.68
CA SER A 352 4.86 -1.65 -5.76
C SER A 352 5.11 -0.83 -4.48
N ARG A 353 5.04 -1.46 -3.30
CA ARG A 353 5.33 -0.76 -2.04
C ARG A 353 6.81 -0.37 -1.93
N TYR A 354 7.72 -1.26 -2.32
CA TYR A 354 9.15 -0.93 -2.33
C TYR A 354 9.52 0.14 -3.37
N VAL A 355 8.82 0.23 -4.50
CA VAL A 355 9.01 1.33 -5.48
C VAL A 355 8.75 2.69 -4.84
N GLY A 356 7.66 2.82 -4.09
CA GLY A 356 7.32 4.05 -3.37
C GLY A 356 8.34 4.39 -2.29
N LEU A 357 8.62 3.43 -1.39
CA LEU A 357 9.60 3.61 -0.32
C LEU A 357 10.99 3.99 -0.86
N LEU A 358 11.43 3.34 -1.94
CA LEU A 358 12.73 3.64 -2.52
C LEU A 358 12.76 5.04 -3.17
N LEU A 359 11.67 5.49 -3.77
CA LEU A 359 11.56 6.86 -4.31
C LEU A 359 11.67 7.89 -3.17
N GLU A 360 10.95 7.67 -2.08
CA GLU A 360 11.03 8.51 -0.89
C GLU A 360 12.47 8.58 -0.34
N LEU A 361 13.13 7.43 -0.17
CA LEU A 361 14.51 7.36 0.32
C LEU A 361 15.50 8.08 -0.61
N LYS A 362 15.37 7.89 -1.93
CA LYS A 362 16.23 8.60 -2.90
C LYS A 362 15.97 10.10 -2.93
N THR A 363 14.73 10.51 -2.67
CA THR A 363 14.39 11.93 -2.54
C THR A 363 15.08 12.55 -1.33
N VAL A 364 15.08 11.86 -0.19
CA VAL A 364 15.81 12.30 1.01
C VAL A 364 17.31 12.32 0.78
N GLU A 365 17.86 11.29 0.13
CA GLU A 365 19.28 11.26 -0.27
C GLU A 365 19.64 12.47 -1.15
N HIS A 366 18.79 12.83 -2.12
CA HIS A 366 19.01 13.99 -2.99
C HIS A 366 19.16 15.28 -2.18
N TYR A 367 18.20 15.59 -1.32
CA TYR A 367 18.22 16.81 -0.51
C TYR A 367 19.36 16.80 0.52
N TYR A 368 19.61 15.66 1.18
CA TYR A 368 20.73 15.52 2.11
C TYR A 368 22.07 15.81 1.44
N ASN A 369 22.29 15.29 0.23
CA ASN A 369 23.54 15.51 -0.52
C ASN A 369 23.69 16.97 -0.99
N LEU A 370 22.59 17.73 -1.10
CA LEU A 370 22.60 19.17 -1.35
C LEU A 370 22.80 20.01 -0.08
N GLY A 371 22.99 19.38 1.09
CA GLY A 371 23.20 20.06 2.37
C GLY A 371 21.91 20.52 3.05
N TYR A 372 20.74 20.07 2.59
CA TYR A 372 19.47 20.42 3.24
C TYR A 372 19.33 19.67 4.57
N THR A 373 18.69 20.32 5.53
CA THR A 373 18.23 19.69 6.77
C THR A 373 16.86 19.07 6.53
N ILE A 374 16.70 17.77 6.80
CA ILE A 374 15.40 17.11 6.73
C ILE A 374 14.63 17.41 8.02
N LEU A 375 13.58 18.23 7.92
CA LEU A 375 12.78 18.67 9.06
C LEU A 375 11.75 17.60 9.46
N GLN A 376 11.09 17.00 8.48
CA GLN A 376 10.01 16.02 8.67
C GLN A 376 10.02 14.96 7.56
N SER A 377 9.49 13.78 7.84
CA SER A 377 9.51 12.64 6.91
C SER A 377 8.39 11.63 7.23
N GLY A 378 7.30 11.63 6.44
CA GLY A 378 6.20 10.65 6.61
C GLY A 378 5.22 11.04 7.71
N ARG A 379 4.74 12.30 7.71
CA ARG A 379 3.90 12.84 8.79
C ARG A 379 2.45 13.04 8.32
N GLU A 380 1.51 12.52 9.10
CA GLU A 380 0.07 12.77 8.90
C GLU A 380 -0.35 14.14 9.45
N LEU A 381 -1.20 14.83 8.70
CA LEU A 381 -1.88 16.06 9.09
C LEU A 381 -3.34 15.75 9.38
N PHE A 382 -3.81 16.23 10.54
CA PHE A 382 -5.20 16.19 10.96
C PHE A 382 -5.76 17.61 11.09
N ASP A 383 -7.06 17.79 10.89
CA ASP A 383 -7.77 19.05 11.15
C ASP A 383 -8.01 19.29 12.66
N GLU A 384 -8.62 20.40 13.03
CA GLU A 384 -8.93 20.78 14.42
C GLU A 384 -9.88 19.80 15.13
N ASN A 385 -10.63 19.01 14.37
CA ASN A 385 -11.52 17.96 14.88
C ASN A 385 -10.82 16.58 14.91
N GLY A 386 -9.52 16.54 14.60
CA GLY A 386 -8.76 15.29 14.49
C GLY A 386 -9.07 14.49 13.23
N MET A 387 -9.67 15.09 12.20
CA MET A 387 -9.97 14.42 10.94
C MET A 387 -8.74 14.43 10.02
N TYR A 388 -8.41 13.29 9.44
CA TYR A 388 -7.31 13.16 8.49
C TYR A 388 -7.48 14.09 7.30
N VAL A 389 -6.40 14.80 6.97
CA VAL A 389 -6.32 15.75 5.86
C VAL A 389 -5.40 15.21 4.77
N THR A 390 -4.14 14.94 5.12
CA THR A 390 -3.12 14.46 4.18
C THR A 390 -1.92 13.90 4.93
N GLU A 391 -1.18 13.01 4.30
CA GLU A 391 0.19 12.65 4.66
C GLU A 391 1.18 13.52 3.87
N LEU A 392 2.30 13.90 4.51
CA LEU A 392 3.44 14.54 3.87
C LEU A 392 4.58 13.55 3.70
N ASP A 393 5.06 13.38 2.47
CA ASP A 393 6.18 12.46 2.22
C ASP A 393 7.48 13.04 2.83
N GLY A 394 7.72 14.35 2.75
CA GLY A 394 8.83 14.99 3.48
C GLY A 394 8.82 16.53 3.50
N VAL A 395 9.63 17.09 4.39
CA VAL A 395 9.91 18.53 4.48
C VAL A 395 11.40 18.73 4.68
N ALA A 396 12.01 19.60 3.88
CA ALA A 396 13.43 19.92 3.96
C ALA A 396 13.66 21.43 4.03
N GLU A 397 14.74 21.84 4.68
CA GLU A 397 15.18 23.22 4.76
C GLU A 397 16.56 23.37 4.11
N SER A 398 16.69 24.30 3.18
CA SER A 398 17.96 24.60 2.52
C SER A 398 18.94 25.30 3.47
N PRO A 399 20.25 25.32 3.15
CA PRO A 399 21.24 26.08 3.92
C PRO A 399 20.90 27.58 4.07
N GLU A 400 20.16 28.14 3.11
CA GLU A 400 19.69 29.53 3.12
C GLU A 400 18.38 29.73 3.91
N GLY A 401 17.84 28.67 4.52
CA GLY A 401 16.63 28.70 5.33
C GLY A 401 15.32 28.56 4.55
N LYS A 402 15.36 28.14 3.28
CA LYS A 402 14.14 27.94 2.48
C LYS A 402 13.51 26.59 2.77
N VAL A 403 12.21 26.57 3.00
CA VAL A 403 11.45 25.36 3.32
C VAL A 403 10.77 24.79 2.10
N VAL A 404 11.08 23.53 1.81
CA VAL A 404 10.55 22.77 0.68
C VAL A 404 9.67 21.65 1.21
N LEU A 405 8.40 21.67 0.81
CA LEU A 405 7.47 20.57 1.01
C LEU A 405 7.60 19.58 -0.15
N ILE A 406 7.82 18.31 0.15
CA ILE A 406 8.20 17.29 -0.83
C ILE A 406 7.13 16.20 -0.89
N GLU A 407 6.67 15.88 -2.09
CA GLU A 407 5.79 14.74 -2.40
C GLU A 407 6.47 13.79 -3.38
N ALA A 408 6.72 12.55 -2.95
CA ALA A 408 7.25 11.47 -3.77
C ALA A 408 6.12 10.69 -4.43
N LYS A 409 6.08 10.64 -5.77
CA LYS A 409 5.03 9.95 -6.53
C LYS A 409 5.58 9.16 -7.70
N SER A 410 5.13 7.92 -7.81
CA SER A 410 5.44 7.08 -8.97
C SER A 410 4.38 7.26 -10.06
N ALA A 411 4.84 7.50 -11.29
CA ALA A 411 4.06 7.59 -12.52
C ALA A 411 4.60 6.61 -13.58
N ARG A 412 5.04 5.43 -13.12
CA ARG A 412 5.59 4.37 -13.97
C ARG A 412 4.54 3.61 -14.76
N VAL A 413 3.30 3.63 -14.26
CA VAL A 413 2.14 3.09 -14.96
C VAL A 413 1.79 4.05 -16.09
N GLY A 414 1.59 3.53 -17.29
CA GLY A 414 1.31 4.34 -18.48
C GLY A 414 -0.09 4.94 -18.46
N LEU A 415 -0.35 5.90 -17.58
CA LEU A 415 -1.56 6.72 -17.55
C LEU A 415 -1.48 7.87 -18.57
N PRO A 416 -2.60 8.43 -19.04
CA PRO A 416 -2.60 9.68 -19.78
C PRO A 416 -2.00 10.83 -18.93
N ALA A 417 -1.24 11.74 -19.55
CA ALA A 417 -0.50 12.76 -18.81
C ALA A 417 -1.40 13.70 -17.96
N GLY A 418 -2.58 14.04 -18.48
CA GLY A 418 -3.59 14.80 -17.73
C GLY A 418 -4.12 14.06 -16.50
N GLU A 419 -4.28 12.73 -16.59
CA GLU A 419 -4.68 11.89 -15.44
C GLU A 419 -3.57 11.81 -14.40
N VAL A 420 -2.30 11.65 -14.82
CA VAL A 420 -1.15 11.71 -13.89
C VAL A 420 -1.13 13.04 -13.14
N LEU A 421 -1.29 14.15 -13.86
CA LEU A 421 -1.29 15.48 -13.25
C LEU A 421 -2.44 15.64 -12.26
N GLN A 422 -3.65 15.22 -12.63
CA GLN A 422 -4.83 15.35 -11.79
C GLN A 422 -4.72 14.51 -10.51
N ASP A 423 -4.40 13.22 -10.66
CA ASP A 423 -4.37 12.23 -9.58
C ASP A 423 -3.17 12.43 -8.64
N LYS A 424 -1.98 12.68 -9.18
CA LYS A 424 -0.74 12.74 -8.38
C LYS A 424 -0.41 14.13 -7.86
N VAL A 425 -0.81 15.19 -8.58
CA VAL A 425 -0.33 16.56 -8.33
C VAL A 425 -1.46 17.48 -7.88
N VAL A 426 -2.49 17.65 -8.71
CA VAL A 426 -3.54 18.67 -8.48
C VAL A 426 -4.29 18.39 -7.18
N TYR A 427 -4.67 17.14 -6.91
CA TYR A 427 -5.36 16.77 -5.67
C TYR A 427 -4.57 17.19 -4.41
N LYS A 428 -3.25 16.98 -4.42
CA LYS A 428 -2.35 17.38 -3.32
C LYS A 428 -2.25 18.89 -3.20
N LEU A 429 -2.09 19.61 -4.32
CA LEU A 429 -2.03 21.07 -4.31
C LEU A 429 -3.33 21.74 -3.84
N VAL A 430 -4.49 21.22 -4.21
CA VAL A 430 -5.80 21.67 -3.69
C VAL A 430 -5.83 21.55 -2.16
N THR A 431 -5.34 20.42 -1.65
CA THR A 431 -5.28 20.17 -0.20
C THR A 431 -4.31 21.13 0.48
N TYR A 432 -3.11 21.34 -0.08
CA TYR A 432 -2.12 22.26 0.49
C TYR A 432 -2.58 23.71 0.47
N GLN A 433 -3.23 24.14 -0.60
CA GLN A 433 -3.81 25.48 -0.66
C GLN A 433 -4.87 25.68 0.42
N LYS A 434 -5.76 24.70 0.61
CA LYS A 434 -6.83 24.77 1.61
C LYS A 434 -6.29 24.80 3.04
N TYR A 435 -5.23 24.05 3.33
CA TYR A 435 -4.68 23.87 4.68
C TYR A 435 -3.33 24.55 4.91
N ARG A 436 -2.98 25.57 4.09
CA ARG A 436 -1.64 26.20 4.09
C ARG A 436 -1.21 26.68 5.48
N ALA A 437 -2.02 27.49 6.15
CA ALA A 437 -1.67 28.05 7.45
C ALA A 437 -1.36 26.95 8.49
N LYS A 438 -2.14 25.86 8.45
CA LYS A 438 -1.95 24.72 9.35
C LYS A 438 -0.69 23.92 9.02
N LEU A 439 -0.37 23.77 7.73
CA LEU A 439 0.88 23.15 7.30
C LEU A 439 2.08 23.99 7.76
N GLU A 440 2.04 25.31 7.57
CA GLU A 440 3.11 26.23 8.01
C GLU A 440 3.26 26.24 9.53
N GLU A 441 2.16 26.19 10.30
CA GLU A 441 2.18 26.03 11.75
C GLU A 441 2.82 24.69 12.17
N MET A 442 2.43 23.58 11.54
CA MET A 442 2.96 22.25 11.84
C MET A 442 4.46 22.13 11.50
N ILE A 443 4.89 22.77 10.41
CA ILE A 443 6.30 22.83 10.00
C ILE A 443 7.08 23.81 10.89
N GLY A 444 6.40 24.83 11.42
CA GLY A 444 6.97 25.93 12.21
C GLY A 444 7.59 27.04 11.35
N LYS A 445 7.37 27.01 10.03
CA LYS A 445 7.95 27.94 9.05
C LYS A 445 7.04 28.10 7.82
N PRO A 446 7.10 29.25 7.11
CA PRO A 446 6.43 29.42 5.82
C PRO A 446 6.88 28.39 4.79
N ILE A 447 6.00 27.97 3.89
CA ILE A 447 6.36 27.08 2.78
C ILE A 447 6.85 27.92 1.60
N ASP A 448 8.12 27.77 1.24
CA ASP A 448 8.73 28.49 0.11
C ASP A 448 8.50 27.78 -1.23
N GLU A 449 8.44 26.45 -1.24
CA GLU A 449 8.27 25.66 -2.46
C GLU A 449 7.58 24.32 -2.18
N VAL A 450 6.80 23.85 -3.15
CA VAL A 450 6.32 22.47 -3.22
C VAL A 450 7.05 21.74 -4.34
N VAL A 451 7.69 20.61 -4.02
CA VAL A 451 8.38 19.76 -5.00
C VAL A 451 7.71 18.41 -5.09
N PHE A 452 7.38 18.00 -6.32
CA PHE A 452 6.96 16.64 -6.60
C PHE A 452 8.15 15.84 -7.12
N ALA A 453 8.67 14.94 -6.28
CA ALA A 453 9.68 13.96 -6.68
C ALA A 453 9.02 12.83 -7.47
N MET A 454 9.13 12.88 -8.79
CA MET A 454 8.41 12.02 -9.73
C MET A 454 9.30 10.91 -10.27
N ASP A 455 8.82 9.68 -10.19
CA ASP A 455 9.41 8.54 -10.89
C ASP A 455 8.56 8.11 -12.09
N VAL A 456 9.02 8.45 -13.28
CA VAL A 456 8.39 8.12 -14.57
C VAL A 456 9.01 6.87 -15.24
N ALA A 457 9.96 6.19 -14.58
CA ALA A 457 10.76 5.08 -15.13
C ALA A 457 11.41 5.37 -16.50
N LEU A 458 11.82 6.62 -16.76
CA LEU A 458 12.60 6.97 -17.94
C LEU A 458 14.03 6.45 -17.77
N ASP A 459 14.55 5.63 -18.70
CA ASP A 459 15.96 5.21 -18.70
C ASP A 459 16.86 6.44 -18.91
N PRO A 460 17.86 6.70 -18.05
CA PRO A 460 18.69 7.89 -18.18
C PRO A 460 19.61 7.87 -19.42
N ASN A 461 19.70 6.72 -20.11
CA ASN A 461 20.42 6.56 -21.36
C ASN A 461 19.49 6.41 -22.58
N ALA A 462 18.16 6.59 -22.43
CA ALA A 462 17.21 6.47 -23.53
C ALA A 462 17.58 7.35 -24.73
N GLU A 463 18.13 8.54 -24.48
CA GLU A 463 18.59 9.46 -25.53
C GLU A 463 19.95 9.09 -26.13
N LYS A 464 20.78 8.32 -25.40
CA LYS A 464 22.15 7.98 -25.83
C LYS A 464 22.23 6.79 -26.79
N PHE A 465 21.22 5.91 -26.80
CA PHE A 465 21.28 4.63 -27.52
C PHE A 465 20.42 4.54 -28.81
N GLY A 466 19.94 5.67 -29.34
CA GLY A 466 19.23 5.73 -30.63
C GLY A 466 17.82 6.32 -30.53
N LYS A 467 16.92 5.92 -31.43
CA LYS A 467 15.51 6.35 -31.38
C LYS A 467 14.85 5.75 -30.12
N PRO A 468 14.30 6.57 -29.21
CA PRO A 468 13.64 6.07 -28.00
C PRO A 468 12.52 5.11 -28.37
N SER A 469 12.30 4.09 -27.54
CA SER A 469 11.13 3.23 -27.69
C SER A 469 9.85 4.07 -27.57
N TRP A 470 8.73 3.60 -28.10
CA TRP A 470 7.45 4.33 -27.95
C TRP A 470 7.07 4.56 -26.47
N ARG A 471 7.51 3.68 -25.56
CA ARG A 471 7.31 3.83 -24.11
C ARG A 471 8.17 4.95 -23.56
N ASP A 472 9.43 5.02 -23.97
CA ASP A 472 10.33 6.10 -23.56
C ASP A 472 9.85 7.44 -24.13
N GLN A 473 9.36 7.45 -25.36
CA GLN A 473 8.73 8.62 -25.95
C GLN A 473 7.55 9.13 -25.11
N ARG A 474 6.63 8.23 -24.71
CA ARG A 474 5.51 8.60 -23.81
C ARG A 474 5.99 9.13 -22.46
N ARG A 475 7.06 8.56 -21.89
CA ARG A 475 7.64 9.02 -20.61
C ARG A 475 8.31 10.40 -20.76
N ILE A 476 9.01 10.65 -21.86
CA ILE A 476 9.58 11.96 -22.20
C ILE A 476 8.47 13.00 -22.34
N GLU A 477 7.39 12.66 -23.06
CA GLU A 477 6.22 13.52 -23.21
C GLU A 477 5.56 13.82 -21.87
N LEU A 478 5.46 12.83 -20.97
CA LEU A 478 4.96 13.06 -19.61
C LEU A 478 5.85 14.03 -18.83
N VAL A 479 7.19 13.87 -18.88
CA VAL A 479 8.13 14.79 -18.23
C VAL A 479 7.95 16.22 -18.75
N GLN A 480 7.91 16.39 -20.07
CA GLN A 480 7.73 17.68 -20.71
C GLN A 480 6.38 18.31 -20.33
N TYR A 481 5.31 17.50 -20.33
CA TYR A 481 3.97 17.95 -19.94
C TYR A 481 3.93 18.42 -18.49
N LEU A 482 4.52 17.67 -17.55
CA LEU A 482 4.59 18.06 -16.14
C LEU A 482 5.39 19.35 -15.96
N ARG A 483 6.58 19.46 -16.57
CA ARG A 483 7.40 20.69 -16.55
C ARG A 483 6.64 21.92 -17.07
N ALA A 484 5.92 21.78 -18.19
CA ALA A 484 5.12 22.86 -18.75
C ALA A 484 4.00 23.35 -17.80
N ASN A 485 3.59 22.53 -16.84
CA ASN A 485 2.56 22.85 -15.86
C ASN A 485 3.10 23.46 -14.55
N GLU A 486 4.42 23.54 -14.33
CA GLU A 486 5.01 24.12 -13.10
C GLU A 486 4.54 25.56 -12.86
N GLY A 487 4.77 26.45 -13.84
CA GLY A 487 4.39 27.86 -13.74
C GLY A 487 2.87 28.09 -13.62
N PRO A 488 2.03 27.50 -14.50
CA PRO A 488 0.57 27.61 -14.41
C PRO A 488 0.00 27.12 -13.08
N LEU A 489 0.42 25.94 -12.59
CA LEU A 489 -0.07 25.40 -11.32
C LEU A 489 0.45 26.19 -10.13
N GLY A 490 1.72 26.62 -10.16
CA GLY A 490 2.28 27.41 -9.07
C GLY A 490 1.55 28.73 -8.88
N ARG A 491 1.21 29.42 -9.98
CA ARG A 491 0.35 30.62 -9.94
C ARG A 491 -1.06 30.32 -9.44
N ARG A 492 -1.67 29.21 -9.90
CA ARG A 492 -3.03 28.84 -9.53
C ARG A 492 -3.18 28.51 -8.04
N PHE A 493 -2.20 27.79 -7.48
CA PHE A 493 -2.29 27.28 -6.10
C PHE A 493 -1.55 28.16 -5.07
N GLY A 494 -0.75 29.13 -5.53
CA GLY A 494 -0.07 30.09 -4.65
C GLY A 494 1.22 29.54 -4.02
N PHE A 495 1.85 28.55 -4.64
CA PHE A 495 3.14 27.99 -4.24
C PHE A 495 4.07 27.97 -5.45
N PRO A 496 5.35 28.36 -5.33
CA PRO A 496 6.36 27.87 -6.27
C PRO A 496 6.30 26.34 -6.34
N LEU A 497 6.26 25.82 -7.56
CA LEU A 497 6.10 24.40 -7.84
C LEU A 497 7.24 23.94 -8.75
N SER A 498 7.90 22.85 -8.39
CA SER A 498 8.80 22.16 -9.31
C SER A 498 8.66 20.64 -9.27
N PHE A 499 9.04 20.00 -10.36
CA PHE A 499 9.15 18.56 -10.46
C PHE A 499 10.61 18.13 -10.34
N LEU A 500 10.88 17.15 -9.49
CA LEU A 500 12.19 16.52 -9.38
C LEU A 500 12.08 15.10 -9.93
N PHE A 501 12.64 14.83 -11.11
CA PHE A 501 12.54 13.51 -11.71
C PHE A 501 13.65 12.60 -11.16
N LEU A 502 13.26 11.59 -10.37
CA LEU A 502 14.16 10.61 -9.77
C LEU A 502 13.76 9.20 -10.21
N GLN A 503 14.76 8.34 -10.40
CA GLN A 503 14.51 6.93 -10.66
C GLN A 503 14.59 6.13 -9.38
N SER A 504 13.50 5.48 -8.98
CA SER A 504 13.52 4.55 -7.85
C SER A 504 14.01 3.15 -8.22
N GLY A 505 14.53 2.91 -9.43
CA GLY A 505 15.07 1.61 -9.79
C GLY A 505 16.46 1.33 -9.19
N PRO A 506 16.81 0.05 -8.93
CA PRO A 506 18.17 -0.34 -8.58
C PRO A 506 19.15 0.05 -9.69
N GLU A 507 20.35 0.50 -9.33
CA GLU A 507 21.40 0.81 -10.30
C GLU A 507 21.68 -0.40 -11.21
N GLY A 508 21.56 -0.21 -12.53
CA GLY A 508 21.76 -1.24 -13.55
C GLY A 508 20.54 -2.09 -13.91
N ALA A 509 19.37 -1.89 -13.28
CA ALA A 509 18.18 -2.71 -13.54
C ALA A 509 17.52 -2.49 -14.92
N TYR A 510 17.74 -1.34 -15.56
CA TYR A 510 17.12 -0.99 -16.85
C TYR A 510 17.94 -1.38 -18.07
N ALA A 511 19.23 -1.67 -17.90
CA ALA A 511 20.10 -2.02 -19.03
C ALA A 511 19.77 -3.36 -19.70
N LYS A 512 18.84 -4.18 -19.16
CA LYS A 512 18.57 -5.54 -19.67
C LYS A 512 17.10 -6.02 -19.63
N ASN A 513 16.17 -5.31 -19.00
CA ASN A 513 14.85 -5.88 -18.66
C ASN A 513 13.67 -5.51 -19.58
N ASP A 514 13.86 -4.71 -20.63
CA ASP A 514 12.72 -4.28 -21.47
C ASP A 514 12.26 -5.32 -22.51
N ALA A 515 12.95 -6.47 -22.64
CA ALA A 515 12.61 -7.46 -23.67
C ALA A 515 11.67 -8.59 -23.21
N SER A 516 11.51 -8.88 -21.91
CA SER A 516 10.85 -10.11 -21.45
C SER A 516 9.53 -9.94 -20.70
N ALA A 517 9.12 -8.71 -20.35
CA ALA A 517 7.93 -8.52 -19.52
C ALA A 517 6.62 -8.30 -20.28
N LEU A 518 6.61 -7.95 -21.57
CA LEU A 518 5.39 -7.46 -22.23
C LEU A 518 5.38 -7.75 -23.73
N GLN A 519 4.93 -8.93 -24.15
CA GLN A 519 4.25 -9.05 -25.45
C GLN A 519 2.76 -8.74 -25.23
N PRO A 520 2.14 -7.90 -26.08
CA PRO A 520 0.69 -7.86 -26.18
C PRO A 520 0.19 -9.26 -26.58
N ASN A 521 -0.95 -9.67 -26.05
CA ASN A 521 -1.67 -10.88 -26.45
C ASN A 521 -1.55 -11.08 -27.97
N SER A 522 -1.03 -12.23 -28.38
CA SER A 522 -0.80 -12.59 -29.78
C SER A 522 -2.03 -12.29 -30.65
N PRO A 523 -1.85 -11.88 -31.92
CA PRO A 523 -2.95 -11.62 -32.81
C PRO A 523 -3.81 -12.88 -32.96
N ARG A 524 -5.14 -12.71 -32.78
CA ARG A 524 -6.16 -13.75 -32.94
C ARG A 524 -5.87 -14.62 -34.18
N PRO A 525 -5.99 -15.96 -34.10
CA PRO A 525 -5.92 -16.79 -35.28
C PRO A 525 -7.07 -16.40 -36.22
N LYS A 526 -6.72 -16.02 -37.45
CA LYS A 526 -7.71 -15.79 -38.52
C LYS A 526 -8.52 -17.08 -38.69
N ARG A 527 -9.81 -17.04 -38.35
CA ARG A 527 -10.79 -18.05 -38.75
C ARG A 527 -10.69 -18.22 -40.27
N ARG A 528 -10.14 -19.35 -40.73
CA ARG A 528 -10.33 -19.80 -42.11
C ARG A 528 -11.82 -20.05 -42.29
N ARG A 529 -12.46 -19.23 -43.13
CA ARG A 529 -13.76 -19.58 -43.71
C ARG A 529 -13.54 -20.86 -44.53
N ARG A 530 -14.31 -21.91 -44.21
CA ARG A 530 -14.72 -22.90 -45.19
C ARG A 530 -16.14 -22.57 -45.57
#